data_AF-A0A645FEF2-F1
#
_entry.id   AF-A0A645FEF2-F1
#
_cell.length_a   1.000
_cell.length_b   1.000
_cell.length_c   1.000
_cell.angle_alpha   90.00
_cell.angle_beta   90.00
_cell.angle_gamma   90.00
#
_symmetry.space_group_name_H-M   'P 1'
#
loop_
_entity.id
_entity.type
_entity.pdbx_description
1 polymer ?
#
loop_
_entity_poly.entity_id
_entity_poly.type
_entity_poly.pdbx_seq_one_letter_code
_entity_poly.pdbx_strand_id
1 'polypeptide(L)' 'MWIHPKEDRAISIREVARLQSFPDTFVFEGTKDSQYQQIGNAVPPLLGRAIAEKLLELIGDKPIEKLIDIIVKK' A
#
# COMPACT_ATOMS: atom_id res chain seq x y z
N MET A 1 -5.73 9.00 16.28
CA MET A 1 -4.30 9.00 15.92
C MET A 1 -3.74 7.65 16.36
N TRP A 2 -3.18 6.85 15.45
CA TRP A 2 -2.60 5.55 15.79
C TRP A 2 -1.23 5.74 16.46
N ILE A 3 -0.98 5.01 17.54
CA ILE A 3 0.21 5.20 18.39
C ILE A 3 1.26 4.14 18.03
N HIS A 4 2.53 4.55 17.99
CA HIS A 4 3.64 3.65 17.75
C HIS A 4 3.75 2.63 18.91
N PRO A 5 3.96 1.33 18.65
CA PRO A 5 3.87 0.29 19.68
C PRO A 5 4.95 0.37 20.76
N LYS A 6 6.05 1.10 20.52
CA LYS A 6 7.21 1.18 21.43
C LYS A 6 7.67 2.59 21.75
N GLU A 7 7.18 3.60 21.04
CA GLU A 7 7.68 4.97 21.15
C GLU A 7 6.49 5.87 21.49
N ASP A 8 6.69 6.87 22.34
CA ASP A 8 5.65 7.82 22.73
C ASP A 8 5.43 8.88 21.62
N ARG A 9 4.92 8.41 20.49
CA ARG A 9 4.55 9.23 19.33
C ARG A 9 3.48 8.52 18.50
N ALA A 10 2.86 9.26 17.59
CA ALA A 10 2.06 8.68 16.53
C ALA A 10 2.91 7.82 15.59
N ILE A 11 2.29 6.85 14.92
CA ILE A 11 2.91 6.21 13.75
C ILE A 11 3.15 7.27 12.67
N SER A 12 4.33 7.27 12.08
CA SER A 12 4.71 8.17 11.01
C SER A 12 3.93 7.87 9.72
N ILE A 13 3.89 8.85 8.82
CA ILE A 13 3.30 8.72 7.48
C ILE A 13 3.88 7.50 6.74
N ARG A 14 5.19 7.25 6.86
CA ARG A 14 5.83 6.10 6.20
C ARG A 14 5.45 4.78 6.84
N GLU A 15 5.30 4.71 8.15
CA GLU A 15 4.86 3.49 8.84
C GLU A 15 3.44 3.11 8.42
N VAL A 16 2.50 4.06 8.40
CA VAL A 16 1.13 3.78 7.94
C VAL A 16 1.08 3.48 6.43
N ALA A 17 1.91 4.11 5.60
CA ALA A 17 2.02 3.79 4.17
C ALA A 17 2.45 2.34 3.94
N ARG A 18 3.43 1.83 4.71
CA ARG A 18 3.87 0.43 4.64
C ARG A 18 2.78 -0.54 5.07
N LEU A 19 2.02 -0.21 6.11
CA LEU A 19 0.84 -1.02 6.50
C LEU A 19 -0.19 -1.09 5.37
N GLN A 20 -0.35 -0.01 4.62
CA GLN A 20 -1.17 0.04 3.41
C GLN A 20 -0.44 -0.48 2.16
N SER A 21 0.70 -1.15 2.30
CA SER A 21 1.47 -1.78 1.21
C SER A 21 1.99 -0.84 0.12
N PHE A 22 2.03 0.46 0.38
CA PHE A 22 2.68 1.40 -0.54
C PHE A 22 4.18 1.14 -0.62
N PRO A 23 4.79 1.27 -1.81
CA PRO A 23 6.24 1.21 -1.92
C PRO A 23 6.86 2.43 -1.20
N ASP A 24 8.06 2.22 -0.63
CA ASP A 24 8.79 3.28 0.08
C ASP A 24 9.13 4.47 -0.82
N THR A 25 9.18 4.25 -2.14
CA THR A 25 9.40 5.27 -3.17
C THR A 25 8.17 6.13 -3.47
N PHE A 26 6.97 5.74 -3.03
CA PHE A 26 5.76 6.54 -3.26
C PHE A 26 5.77 7.80 -2.39
N VAL A 27 5.55 8.96 -3.00
CA VAL A 27 5.55 10.26 -2.32
C VAL A 27 4.11 10.72 -2.12
N PHE A 28 3.75 11.03 -0.86
CA PHE A 28 2.48 11.66 -0.52
C PHE A 28 2.69 13.17 -0.41
N GLU A 29 1.77 13.95 -0.99
CA GLU A 29 1.87 15.41 -1.03
C GLU A 29 0.86 16.07 -0.09
N GLY A 30 1.10 17.35 0.24
CA GLY A 30 0.24 18.15 1.11
C GLY A 30 0.63 18.11 2.59
N THR A 31 -0.27 18.57 3.46
CA THR A 31 -0.04 18.62 4.91
C THR A 31 0.03 17.22 5.52
N LYS A 32 0.61 17.08 6.71
CA LYS A 32 0.68 15.79 7.43
C LYS A 32 -0.69 15.13 7.57
N ASP A 33 -1.72 15.90 7.93
CA ASP A 33 -3.08 15.40 8.09
C ASP A 33 -3.69 14.95 6.75
N SER A 34 -3.44 15.70 5.67
CA SER A 34 -3.87 15.30 4.33
C SER A 34 -3.21 13.99 3.91
N GLN A 35 -1.91 13.82 4.18
CA GLN A 35 -1.21 12.58 3.86
C GLN A 35 -1.76 11.39 4.67
N TYR A 36 -2.04 11.56 5.97
CA TYR A 36 -2.72 10.50 6.74
C TYR A 36 -4.09 10.16 6.15
N GLN A 37 -4.87 11.15 5.72
CA GLN A 37 -6.18 10.94 5.11
C GLN A 37 -6.08 10.20 3.77
N GLN A 38 -5.11 10.59 2.92
CA GLN A 38 -4.83 9.92 1.65
C GLN A 38 -4.53 8.44 1.87
N ILE A 39 -3.64 8.12 2.83
CA ILE A 39 -3.25 6.74 3.13
C ILE A 39 -4.41 5.96 3.76
N GLY A 40 -5.15 6.57 4.69
CA GLY A 40 -6.26 5.92 5.39
C GLY A 40 -7.45 5.60 4.48
N ASN A 41 -7.72 6.42 3.47
CA ASN A 41 -8.80 6.22 2.51
C ASN A 41 -8.39 5.39 1.28
N ALA A 42 -7.08 5.16 1.08
CA ALA A 42 -6.60 4.45 -0.09
C ALA A 42 -6.97 2.96 -0.05
N VAL A 43 -7.10 2.37 -1.24
CA VAL A 43 -7.04 0.92 -1.40
C VAL A 43 -5.56 0.50 -1.36
N PRO A 44 -5.16 -0.47 -0.52
CA PRO A 44 -3.77 -0.92 -0.47
C PRO A 44 -3.29 -1.41 -1.86
N PRO A 45 -2.13 -0.97 -2.38
CA PRO A 45 -1.67 -1.35 -3.72
C PRO A 45 -1.56 -2.86 -3.96
N LEU A 46 -1.11 -3.65 -2.98
CA LEU A 46 -1.05 -5.11 -3.15
C LEU A 46 -2.43 -5.76 -3.20
N LEU A 47 -3.44 -5.20 -2.51
CA LEU A 47 -4.82 -5.66 -2.63
C LEU A 47 -5.39 -5.32 -4.02
N GLY A 48 -5.16 -4.09 -4.49
CA GLY A 48 -5.55 -3.68 -5.84
C GLY A 48 -4.93 -4.59 -6.91
N ARG A 49 -3.64 -4.95 -6.75
CA ARG A 49 -2.96 -5.91 -7.62
C ARG A 49 -3.60 -7.29 -7.58
N ALA A 50 -3.91 -7.84 -6.40
CA ALA A 50 -4.55 -9.15 -6.26
C ALA A 50 -5.89 -9.22 -7.02
N ILE A 51 -6.70 -8.16 -6.91
CA ILE A 51 -7.97 -8.05 -7.63
C ILE A 51 -7.73 -7.95 -9.15
N ALA A 52 -6.79 -7.11 -9.59
CA ALA A 52 -6.46 -6.95 -10.99
C ALA A 52 -5.98 -8.26 -11.64
N GLU A 53 -5.16 -9.05 -10.94
CA GLU A 53 -4.70 -10.36 -11.45
C GLU A 53 -5.86 -11.33 -11.64
N LYS A 54 -6.81 -11.38 -10.69
CA LYS A 54 -8.01 -12.20 -10.84
C LYS A 54 -8.90 -11.72 -11.99
N LEU A 55 -9.01 -10.41 -12.19
CA LEU A 55 -9.75 -9.86 -13.32
C LEU A 55 -9.11 -10.24 -14.65
N LEU A 56 -7.79 -10.14 -14.79
CA LEU A 56 -7.07 -10.53 -16.00
C LEU A 56 -7.35 -12.00 -16.35
N GLU A 57 -7.25 -12.90 -15.36
CA GLU A 57 -7.58 -14.32 -15.56
C GLU A 57 -9.01 -14.53 -16.09
N LEU A 58 -9.99 -13.80 -15.54
CA LEU A 58 -11.41 -13.90 -15.95
C LEU A 58 -11.64 -13.42 -17.39
N ILE A 59 -10.87 -12.44 -17.86
CA ILE A 59 -10.99 -11.93 -19.23
C ILE A 59 -10.07 -12.64 -20.24
N GLY A 60 -9.41 -13.72 -19.81
CA GLY A 60 -8.51 -14.51 -20.66
C GLY A 60 -7.12 -13.91 -20.87
N ASP A 61 -6.74 -12.93 -20.04
CA ASP A 61 -5.44 -12.28 -20.06
C ASP A 61 -4.56 -12.74 -18.88
N LYS A 62 -3.31 -12.29 -18.82
CA LYS A 62 -2.34 -12.67 -17.78
C LYS A 62 -1.48 -11.48 -17.37
N PRO A 63 -1.17 -11.35 -16.08
CA PRO A 63 -0.26 -10.29 -15.64
C PRO A 63 1.16 -10.57 -16.14
N ILE A 64 1.91 -9.49 -16.45
CA ILE A 64 3.32 -9.57 -16.87
C ILE A 64 4.19 -10.17 -15.75
N GLU A 65 3.93 -9.80 -14.50
CA GLU A 65 4.54 -10.36 -13.30
C GLU A 65 3.43 -10.73 -12.31
N LYS A 66 3.55 -11.83 -11.56
CA LYS A 66 2.53 -12.17 -10.57
C LYS A 66 2.78 -11.46 -9.25
N LEU A 67 1.72 -11.26 -8.48
CA LEU A 67 1.78 -10.65 -7.15
C LEU A 67 2.75 -11.41 -6.24
N ILE A 68 2.74 -12.74 -6.33
CA ILE A 68 3.65 -13.59 -5.55
C ILE A 68 5.11 -13.30 -5.88
N ASP A 69 5.44 -13.02 -7.15
CA ASP A 69 6.81 -12.71 -7.55
C ASP A 69 7.26 -11.37 -6.96
N ILE A 70 6.35 -10.39 -6.88
CA ILE A 70 6.62 -9.08 -6.29
C ILE A 70 6.83 -9.17 -4.77
N ILE A 71 6.06 -10.02 -4.10
CA ILE A 71 6.15 -10.20 -2.64
C ILE A 71 7.41 -10.99 -2.26
N VAL A 72 7.75 -12.03 -3.04
CA VAL A 72 8.87 -12.94 -2.72
C VAL A 72 10.23 -12.39 -3.19
N LYS A 73 10.28 -11.52 -4.21
CA LYS A 73 11.53 -10.87 -4.66
C LYS A 73 11.95 -9.67 -3.80
N LYS A 74 11.14 -9.26 -2.83
CA LYS A 74 11.50 -8.23 -1.83
C LYS A 74 12.20 -8.87 -0.63
#